data_AF-A0A9D1HY17-F1
#
_entry.id   AF-A0A9D1HY17-F1
#
_cell.length_a   1.000
_cell.length_b   1.000
_cell.length_c   1.000
_cell.angle_alpha   90.00
_cell.angle_beta   90.00
_cell.angle_gamma   90.00
#
_symmetry.space_group_name_H-M   'P 1'
#
loop_
_entity.id
_entity.type
_entity.pdbx_description
1 polymer ?
#
loop_
_entity_poly.entity_id
_entity_poly.type
_entity_poly.pdbx_seq_one_letter_code
_entity_poly.pdbx_strand_id
1 'polypeptide(L)'
;MAAGHAPLFSAFAEAMREVGPTAREQLYFQMHFGANYVSPQAEYGWTTNLDAMKHSIDWELSVLGTDYIDFGFIHCIDEASDLNQYIASGALDYVRALHERGVIHHLGLSTHNPKLANRVLDLGIIDLMMFSINPVYDYAQGTYGLGTSAERQALYQRCVDEGVGISVMKAFAGGQLLDATRSPFHQALTRYQCLQYALDTPGVVCIVPGVRNRKDLHELLGFFEVSDKERDYSVLSDLAPENAAGRCVYCNHCAPCSQGIHIGLVNKYYDLTLAGDVLAQDHYAKLERKAGDCVSCGHCNSRCPFGMDQVARMHEIASYFGA
;
A
#
# COMPACT_ATOMS: atom_id res chain seq x y z
N MET A 1 -10.69 -8.94 -8.84
CA MET A 1 -10.94 -9.10 -7.41
C MET A 1 -10.29 -10.43 -7.01
N ALA A 2 -9.59 -10.55 -5.88
CA ALA A 2 -9.24 -11.87 -5.33
C ALA A 2 -10.20 -12.15 -4.17
N ALA A 3 -11.41 -12.58 -4.52
CA ALA A 3 -12.43 -12.89 -3.54
C ALA A 3 -12.14 -14.26 -2.92
N GLY A 4 -12.35 -14.42 -1.61
CA GLY A 4 -12.15 -15.73 -0.96
C GLY A 4 -13.05 -16.84 -1.49
N HIS A 5 -14.16 -16.49 -2.16
CA HIS A 5 -15.15 -17.42 -2.70
C HIS A 5 -15.69 -16.92 -4.04
N ALA A 6 -15.86 -17.82 -5.00
CA ALA A 6 -16.40 -17.54 -6.33
C ALA A 6 -17.81 -16.87 -6.35
N PRO A 7 -18.76 -17.18 -5.45
CA PRO A 7 -20.08 -16.54 -5.46
C PRO A 7 -20.06 -15.02 -5.26
N LEU A 8 -18.98 -14.45 -4.72
CA LEU A 8 -18.86 -13.01 -4.51
C LEU A 8 -18.89 -12.24 -5.85
N PHE A 9 -18.32 -12.80 -6.92
CA PHE A 9 -18.34 -12.15 -8.24
C PHE A 9 -19.77 -11.94 -8.75
N SER A 10 -20.64 -12.94 -8.57
CA SER A 10 -22.06 -12.84 -8.93
C SER A 10 -22.79 -11.78 -8.09
N ALA A 11 -22.46 -11.65 -6.80
CA ALA A 11 -23.04 -10.63 -5.94
C ALA A 11 -22.64 -9.22 -6.37
N PHE A 12 -21.38 -9.01 -6.79
CA PHE A 12 -20.95 -7.73 -7.36
C PHE A 12 -21.65 -7.43 -8.70
N ALA A 13 -21.79 -8.43 -9.57
CA ALA A 13 -22.52 -8.27 -10.81
C ALA A 13 -24.00 -7.90 -10.58
N GLU A 14 -24.64 -8.49 -9.56
CA GLU A 14 -26.00 -8.13 -9.15
C GLU A 14 -26.09 -6.70 -8.62
N ALA A 15 -25.19 -6.31 -7.72
CA ALA A 15 -25.13 -4.94 -7.20
C ALA A 15 -24.91 -3.91 -8.32
N MET A 16 -24.06 -4.22 -9.31
CA MET A 16 -23.88 -3.36 -10.49
C MET A 16 -25.16 -3.21 -11.31
N ARG A 17 -25.91 -4.30 -11.53
CA ARG A 17 -27.19 -4.25 -12.25
C ARG A 17 -28.23 -3.42 -11.50
N GLU A 18 -28.25 -3.47 -10.17
CA GLU A 18 -29.15 -2.65 -9.35
C GLU A 18 -28.83 -1.16 -9.44
N VAL A 19 -27.55 -0.79 -9.47
CA VAL A 19 -27.11 0.61 -9.66
C VAL A 19 -27.42 1.11 -11.07
N GLY A 20 -27.33 0.23 -12.08
CA GLY A 20 -27.69 0.51 -13.45
C GLY A 20 -26.48 0.73 -14.39
N PRO A 21 -26.70 1.27 -15.60
CA PRO A 21 -25.72 1.20 -16.70
C PRO A 21 -24.41 1.96 -16.44
N THR A 22 -24.41 2.96 -15.55
CA THR A 22 -23.22 3.74 -15.21
C THR A 22 -22.39 3.13 -14.09
N ALA A 23 -22.83 2.01 -13.48
CA ALA A 23 -22.16 1.42 -12.32
C ALA A 23 -20.69 1.09 -12.61
N ARG A 24 -20.41 0.55 -13.81
CA ARG A 24 -19.07 0.13 -14.21
C ARG A 24 -18.08 1.29 -14.32
N GLU A 25 -18.56 2.50 -14.64
CA GLU A 25 -17.75 3.74 -14.72
C GLU A 25 -17.34 4.28 -13.35
N GLN A 26 -18.01 3.84 -12.27
CA GLN A 26 -17.79 4.30 -10.90
C GLN A 26 -17.07 3.25 -10.02
N LEU A 27 -16.75 2.09 -10.59
CA LEU A 27 -16.14 0.96 -9.89
C LEU A 27 -14.83 0.60 -10.56
N TYR A 28 -13.83 0.29 -9.74
CA TYR A 28 -12.53 -0.20 -10.20
C TYR A 28 -12.33 -1.64 -9.75
N PHE A 29 -12.06 -2.53 -10.71
CA PHE A 29 -11.78 -3.94 -10.44
C PHE A 29 -10.29 -4.24 -10.48
N GLN A 30 -9.78 -4.75 -9.36
CA GLN A 30 -8.43 -5.30 -9.27
C GLN A 30 -8.43 -6.83 -9.35
N MET A 31 -8.28 -7.42 -10.54
CA MET A 31 -8.30 -8.87 -10.84
C MET A 31 -6.92 -9.50 -10.80
N HIS A 32 -6.85 -10.78 -10.42
CA HIS A 32 -5.61 -11.44 -10.01
C HIS A 32 -5.34 -12.66 -10.87
N PHE A 33 -4.38 -12.56 -11.77
CA PHE A 33 -3.91 -13.63 -12.64
C PHE A 33 -3.08 -14.63 -11.84
N GLY A 34 -3.69 -15.78 -11.56
CA GLY A 34 -3.14 -16.84 -10.72
C GLY A 34 -4.04 -17.16 -9.52
N ALA A 35 -5.02 -16.31 -9.23
CA ALA A 35 -6.20 -16.73 -8.49
C ALA A 35 -6.96 -17.75 -9.35
N ASN A 36 -7.38 -18.86 -8.73
CA ASN A 36 -8.05 -19.94 -9.44
C ASN A 36 -9.34 -20.32 -8.74
N TYR A 37 -10.45 -20.28 -9.48
CA TYR A 37 -11.76 -20.72 -9.03
C TYR A 37 -12.16 -21.96 -9.82
N VAL A 38 -11.86 -23.14 -9.26
CA VAL A 38 -12.08 -24.43 -9.95
C VAL A 38 -13.56 -24.72 -10.24
N SER A 39 -14.47 -24.02 -9.58
CA SER A 39 -15.90 -24.01 -9.87
C SER A 39 -16.56 -22.72 -9.38
N PRO A 40 -17.78 -22.38 -9.83
CA PRO A 40 -18.51 -21.18 -9.37
C PRO A 40 -18.88 -21.19 -7.88
N GLN A 41 -18.69 -22.30 -7.18
CA GLN A 41 -18.91 -22.46 -5.73
C GLN A 41 -17.60 -22.67 -4.97
N ALA A 42 -16.46 -22.68 -5.67
CA ALA A 42 -15.18 -22.98 -5.06
C ALA A 42 -14.69 -21.86 -4.14
N GLU A 43 -13.95 -22.28 -3.13
CA GLU A 43 -12.99 -21.43 -2.44
C GLU A 43 -11.86 -21.06 -3.40
N TYR A 44 -11.27 -19.90 -3.15
CA TYR A 44 -10.12 -19.40 -3.88
C TYR A 44 -8.92 -20.38 -3.75
N GLY A 45 -8.32 -20.72 -4.89
CA GLY A 45 -7.04 -21.43 -4.99
C GLY A 45 -5.97 -20.63 -5.74
N TRP A 46 -4.79 -21.22 -5.90
CA TRP A 46 -3.64 -20.58 -6.55
C TRP A 46 -3.07 -21.44 -7.69
N THR A 47 -2.63 -20.82 -8.79
CA THR A 47 -2.02 -21.50 -9.94
C THR A 47 -1.08 -20.61 -10.74
N THR A 48 -0.06 -21.22 -11.34
CA THR A 48 0.81 -20.61 -12.38
C THR A 48 0.56 -21.21 -13.77
N ASN A 49 -0.42 -22.12 -13.89
CA ASN A 49 -0.80 -22.75 -15.15
C ASN A 49 -1.59 -21.78 -16.03
N LEU A 50 -1.10 -21.56 -17.25
CA LEU A 50 -1.66 -20.60 -18.20
C LEU A 50 -3.13 -20.86 -18.55
N ASP A 51 -3.49 -22.11 -18.83
CA ASP A 51 -4.85 -22.45 -19.27
C ASP A 51 -5.85 -22.29 -18.12
N ALA A 52 -5.46 -22.66 -16.90
CA ALA A 52 -6.27 -22.41 -15.71
C ALA A 52 -6.49 -20.91 -15.47
N MET A 53 -5.46 -20.08 -15.65
CA MET A 53 -5.59 -18.63 -15.53
C MET A 53 -6.52 -18.03 -16.59
N LYS A 54 -6.36 -18.42 -17.85
CA LYS A 54 -7.26 -18.00 -18.94
C LYS A 54 -8.70 -18.34 -18.61
N HIS A 55 -8.95 -19.57 -18.19
CA HIS A 55 -10.28 -20.03 -17.83
C HIS A 55 -10.88 -19.21 -16.67
N SER A 56 -10.11 -18.94 -15.61
CA SER A 56 -10.56 -18.16 -14.47
C SER A 56 -10.92 -16.73 -14.89
N ILE A 57 -10.04 -16.06 -15.65
CA ILE A 57 -10.26 -14.67 -16.06
C ILE A 57 -11.45 -14.55 -17.02
N ASP A 58 -11.58 -15.46 -18.00
CA ASP A 58 -12.73 -15.48 -18.91
C ASP A 58 -14.04 -15.67 -18.14
N TRP A 59 -14.04 -16.55 -17.13
CA TRP A 59 -15.20 -16.74 -16.26
C TRP A 59 -15.51 -15.50 -15.41
N GLU A 60 -14.51 -14.90 -14.75
CA GLU A 60 -14.69 -13.72 -13.91
C GLU A 60 -15.26 -12.53 -14.71
N LEU A 61 -14.70 -12.26 -15.91
CA LEU A 61 -15.17 -11.21 -16.80
C LEU A 61 -16.61 -11.44 -17.27
N SER A 62 -16.93 -12.69 -17.63
CA SER A 62 -18.27 -13.10 -18.05
C SER A 62 -19.31 -12.92 -16.92
N VAL A 63 -18.98 -13.34 -15.70
CA VAL A 63 -19.88 -13.19 -14.53
C VAL A 63 -20.07 -11.73 -14.16
N LEU A 64 -19.02 -10.92 -14.19
CA LEU A 64 -19.07 -9.48 -13.91
C LEU A 64 -19.74 -8.68 -15.04
N GLY A 65 -19.88 -9.27 -16.24
CA GLY A 65 -20.45 -8.60 -17.41
C GLY A 65 -19.60 -7.43 -17.91
N THR A 66 -18.27 -7.57 -17.87
CA THR A 66 -17.30 -6.55 -18.29
C THR A 66 -16.27 -7.17 -19.23
N ASP A 67 -15.73 -6.37 -20.14
CA ASP A 67 -14.70 -6.76 -21.11
C ASP A 67 -13.32 -6.16 -20.80
N TYR A 68 -13.22 -5.36 -19.74
CA TYR A 68 -11.97 -4.77 -19.27
C TYR A 68 -11.77 -4.88 -17.74
N ILE A 69 -10.51 -4.79 -17.36
CA ILE A 69 -9.96 -4.89 -16.01
C ILE A 69 -9.20 -3.60 -15.71
N ASP A 70 -9.56 -2.90 -14.63
CA ASP A 70 -8.86 -1.66 -14.26
C ASP A 70 -7.44 -1.95 -13.79
N PHE A 71 -7.28 -2.97 -12.93
CA PHE A 71 -5.99 -3.35 -12.37
C PHE A 71 -5.79 -4.88 -12.47
N GLY A 72 -4.92 -5.33 -13.37
CA GLY A 72 -4.58 -6.74 -13.59
C GLY A 72 -3.31 -7.15 -12.85
N PHE A 73 -3.45 -7.94 -11.80
CA PHE A 73 -2.39 -8.27 -10.87
C PHE A 73 -1.80 -9.66 -11.13
N ILE A 74 -0.48 -9.75 -11.24
CA ILE A 74 0.26 -11.01 -11.12
C ILE A 74 0.13 -11.48 -9.67
N HIS A 75 -0.48 -12.65 -9.47
CA HIS A 75 -1.04 -13.00 -8.16
C HIS A 75 -0.13 -13.84 -7.27
N CYS A 76 0.17 -13.31 -6.09
CA CYS A 76 0.76 -14.02 -4.95
C CYS A 76 1.99 -14.85 -5.34
N ILE A 77 2.85 -14.28 -6.16
CA ILE A 77 4.17 -14.83 -6.40
C ILE A 77 4.99 -14.39 -5.19
N ASP A 78 5.56 -15.33 -4.44
CA ASP A 78 6.39 -15.05 -3.26
C ASP A 78 7.78 -15.71 -3.35
N GLU A 79 7.93 -16.70 -4.23
CA GLU A 79 9.20 -17.38 -4.50
C GLU A 79 9.76 -17.10 -5.90
N ALA A 80 11.09 -17.21 -6.01
CA ALA A 80 11.79 -17.09 -7.28
C ALA A 80 11.37 -18.16 -8.29
N SER A 81 11.11 -19.38 -7.80
CA SER A 81 10.59 -20.53 -8.54
C SER A 81 9.26 -20.21 -9.19
N ASP A 82 8.33 -19.62 -8.44
CA ASP A 82 7.00 -19.27 -8.93
C ASP A 82 7.08 -18.25 -10.06
N LEU A 83 7.90 -17.21 -9.92
CA LEU A 83 8.10 -16.22 -10.97
C LEU A 83 8.69 -16.86 -12.23
N ASN A 84 9.72 -17.70 -12.06
CA ASN A 84 10.34 -18.39 -13.18
C ASN A 84 9.33 -19.33 -13.89
N GLN A 85 8.47 -20.01 -13.14
CA GLN A 85 7.41 -20.86 -13.69
C GLN A 85 6.34 -20.04 -14.40
N TYR A 86 5.93 -18.90 -13.83
CA TYR A 86 4.95 -17.98 -14.41
C TYR A 86 5.44 -17.41 -15.75
N ILE A 87 6.74 -17.11 -15.85
CA ILE A 87 7.38 -16.71 -17.11
C ILE A 87 7.43 -17.90 -18.07
N ALA A 88 7.96 -19.05 -17.62
CA ALA A 88 8.14 -20.22 -18.47
C ALA A 88 6.83 -20.81 -19.00
N SER A 89 5.71 -20.64 -18.30
CA SER A 89 4.39 -21.08 -18.74
C SER A 89 3.76 -20.16 -19.80
N GLY A 90 4.36 -19.00 -20.08
CA GLY A 90 3.80 -17.97 -20.97
C GLY A 90 2.69 -17.14 -20.32
N ALA A 91 2.49 -17.25 -19.00
CA ALA A 91 1.51 -16.46 -18.28
C ALA A 91 1.84 -14.97 -18.28
N LEU A 92 3.11 -14.63 -18.11
CA LEU A 92 3.55 -13.24 -18.20
C LEU A 92 3.24 -12.64 -19.58
N ASP A 93 3.55 -13.36 -20.66
CA ASP A 93 3.29 -12.91 -22.03
C ASP A 93 1.79 -12.74 -22.29
N TYR A 94 0.96 -13.64 -21.75
CA TYR A 94 -0.50 -13.52 -21.85
C TYR A 94 -1.04 -12.28 -21.14
N VAL A 95 -0.57 -11.99 -19.92
CA VAL A 95 -0.97 -10.79 -19.18
C VAL A 95 -0.53 -9.53 -19.91
N ARG A 96 0.71 -9.49 -20.41
CA ARG A 96 1.21 -8.37 -21.24
C ARG A 96 0.37 -8.16 -22.49
N ALA A 97 0.03 -9.24 -23.20
CA ALA A 97 -0.81 -9.15 -24.38
C ALA A 97 -2.24 -8.66 -24.08
N LEU A 98 -2.79 -8.92 -22.89
CA LEU A 98 -4.07 -8.33 -22.48
C LEU A 98 -3.96 -6.83 -22.19
N HIS A 99 -2.86 -6.41 -21.55
CA HIS A 99 -2.59 -5.00 -21.32
C HIS A 99 -2.39 -4.22 -22.63
N GLU A 100 -1.58 -4.73 -23.55
CA GLU A 100 -1.35 -4.12 -24.87
C GLU A 100 -2.64 -3.99 -25.71
N ARG A 101 -3.61 -4.89 -25.50
CA ARG A 101 -4.93 -4.85 -26.14
C ARG A 101 -5.94 -3.94 -25.43
N GLY A 102 -5.57 -3.32 -24.31
CA GLY A 102 -6.47 -2.49 -23.50
C GLY A 102 -7.50 -3.27 -22.68
N VAL A 103 -7.39 -4.60 -22.59
CA VAL A 103 -8.24 -5.40 -21.68
C VAL A 103 -7.82 -5.16 -20.24
N ILE A 104 -6.53 -4.92 -19.98
CA ILE A 104 -6.03 -4.49 -18.68
C ILE A 104 -5.54 -3.05 -18.80
N HIS A 105 -6.06 -2.15 -17.97
CA HIS A 105 -5.63 -0.74 -17.97
C HIS A 105 -4.31 -0.54 -17.21
N HIS A 106 -4.18 -1.15 -16.03
CA HIS A 106 -2.97 -1.06 -15.21
C HIS A 106 -2.48 -2.44 -14.79
N LEU A 107 -1.18 -2.69 -14.92
CA LEU A 107 -0.56 -3.93 -14.49
C LEU A 107 -0.06 -3.82 -13.06
N GLY A 108 -0.22 -4.89 -12.29
CA GLY A 108 0.28 -4.91 -10.92
C GLY A 108 0.85 -6.24 -10.47
N LEU A 109 1.41 -6.22 -9.27
CA LEU A 109 1.97 -7.39 -8.59
C LEU A 109 1.39 -7.49 -7.19
N SER A 110 1.01 -8.69 -6.75
CA SER A 110 0.77 -8.98 -5.33
C SER A 110 1.88 -9.89 -4.79
N THR A 111 2.60 -9.44 -3.76
CA THR A 111 3.64 -10.22 -3.08
C THR A 111 3.80 -9.81 -1.61
N HIS A 112 4.31 -10.71 -0.78
CA HIS A 112 4.75 -10.46 0.59
C HIS A 112 6.27 -10.28 0.70
N ASN A 113 7.02 -10.60 -0.36
CA ASN A 113 8.46 -10.73 -0.31
C ASN A 113 9.16 -9.54 -0.99
N PRO A 114 9.90 -8.69 -0.25
CA PRO A 114 10.53 -7.52 -0.83
C PRO A 114 11.61 -7.86 -1.85
N LYS A 115 12.30 -9.00 -1.73
CA LYS A 115 13.31 -9.42 -2.72
C LYS A 115 12.66 -9.77 -4.05
N LEU A 116 11.49 -10.40 -4.01
CA LEU A 116 10.75 -10.72 -5.21
C LEU A 116 10.13 -9.46 -5.83
N ALA A 117 9.56 -8.57 -5.01
CA ALA A 117 9.06 -7.29 -5.48
C ALA A 117 10.14 -6.54 -6.29
N ASN A 118 11.36 -6.45 -5.78
CA ASN A 118 12.49 -5.86 -6.50
C ASN A 118 12.76 -6.54 -7.85
N ARG A 119 12.71 -7.88 -7.92
CA ARG A 119 12.92 -8.60 -9.19
C ARG A 119 11.84 -8.32 -10.23
N VAL A 120 10.60 -8.06 -9.80
CA VAL A 120 9.51 -7.71 -10.72
C VAL A 120 9.59 -6.24 -11.13
N LEU A 121 9.98 -5.35 -10.21
CA LEU A 121 10.30 -3.95 -10.52
C LEU A 121 11.41 -3.85 -11.57
N ASP A 122 12.45 -4.69 -11.49
CA ASP A 122 13.52 -4.76 -12.52
C ASP A 122 13.00 -5.06 -13.93
N LEU A 123 11.79 -5.63 -14.08
CA LEU A 123 11.17 -5.88 -15.39
C LEU A 123 10.54 -4.61 -15.98
N GLY A 124 10.23 -3.59 -15.17
CA GLY A 124 9.63 -2.33 -15.60
C GLY A 124 8.24 -2.48 -16.21
N ILE A 125 7.43 -3.41 -15.69
CA ILE A 125 6.12 -3.78 -16.28
C ILE A 125 4.89 -3.47 -15.41
N ILE A 126 5.08 -2.99 -14.17
CA ILE A 126 3.98 -2.79 -13.22
C ILE A 126 3.76 -1.31 -12.92
N ASP A 127 2.50 -0.92 -12.79
CA ASP A 127 2.06 0.40 -12.34
C ASP A 127 1.72 0.40 -10.84
N LEU A 128 1.35 -0.77 -10.29
CA LEU A 128 0.87 -0.89 -8.92
C LEU A 128 1.40 -2.15 -8.22
N MET A 129 1.88 -2.01 -7.00
CA MET A 129 2.27 -3.13 -6.14
C MET A 129 1.31 -3.26 -4.96
N MET A 130 0.70 -4.43 -4.81
CA MET A 130 -0.02 -4.80 -3.59
C MET A 130 0.96 -5.47 -2.64
N PHE A 131 1.23 -4.80 -1.53
CA PHE A 131 2.20 -5.25 -0.54
C PHE A 131 1.61 -5.20 0.86
N SER A 132 2.12 -6.05 1.73
CA SER A 132 1.71 -6.06 3.13
C SER A 132 2.44 -4.95 3.88
N ILE A 133 1.72 -4.00 4.47
CA ILE A 133 2.29 -2.86 5.22
C ILE A 133 1.51 -2.71 6.53
N ASN A 134 2.23 -2.79 7.64
CA ASN A 134 1.75 -2.50 9.00
C ASN A 134 2.95 -2.50 9.96
N PRO A 135 2.80 -1.97 11.19
CA PRO A 135 3.90 -1.85 12.14
C PRO A 135 4.55 -3.19 12.52
N VAL A 136 3.79 -4.28 12.59
CA VAL A 136 4.33 -5.61 12.92
C VAL A 136 5.37 -6.01 11.87
N TYR A 137 5.03 -5.89 10.59
CA TYR A 137 5.92 -6.30 9.50
C TYR A 137 7.08 -5.32 9.31
N ASP A 138 6.82 -4.02 9.40
CA ASP A 138 7.83 -2.99 9.13
C ASP A 138 8.83 -2.87 10.27
N TYR A 139 8.46 -3.25 11.49
CA TYR A 139 9.38 -3.34 12.63
C TYR A 139 9.98 -4.74 12.81
N ALA A 140 9.81 -5.63 11.81
CA ALA A 140 10.30 -7.00 11.83
C ALA A 140 9.89 -7.76 13.11
N GLN A 141 8.68 -7.48 13.61
CA GLN A 141 8.07 -8.17 14.72
C GLN A 141 7.28 -9.38 14.20
N GLY A 142 7.39 -10.52 14.86
CA GLY A 142 6.70 -11.75 14.45
C GLY A 142 7.35 -12.49 13.27
N THR A 143 6.67 -13.53 12.78
CA THR A 143 7.24 -14.51 11.83
C THR A 143 6.77 -14.33 10.39
N TYR A 144 5.85 -13.41 10.13
CA TYR A 144 5.17 -13.26 8.83
C TYR A 144 5.66 -12.06 8.01
N GLY A 145 6.37 -11.12 8.62
CA GLY A 145 6.99 -10.00 7.90
C GLY A 145 8.26 -10.45 7.20
N LEU A 146 8.23 -10.56 5.87
CA LEU A 146 9.43 -10.87 5.10
C LEU A 146 10.24 -9.60 4.84
N GLY A 147 11.57 -9.75 4.97
CA GLY A 147 12.55 -8.68 4.86
C GLY A 147 12.73 -7.87 6.14
N THR A 148 13.89 -7.28 6.27
CA THR A 148 14.22 -6.33 7.35
C THR A 148 13.45 -5.03 7.17
N SER A 149 13.33 -4.24 8.26
CA SER A 149 12.79 -2.89 8.21
C SER A 149 13.48 -2.02 7.15
N ALA A 150 14.80 -2.16 6.98
CA ALA A 150 15.54 -1.41 5.97
C ALA A 150 15.20 -1.83 4.54
N GLU A 151 15.12 -3.14 4.25
CA GLU A 151 14.76 -3.65 2.92
C GLU A 151 13.34 -3.22 2.51
N ARG A 152 12.40 -3.23 3.46
CA ARG A 152 11.01 -2.85 3.21
C ARG A 152 10.86 -1.35 2.94
N GLN A 153 11.53 -0.52 3.74
CA GLN A 153 11.54 0.93 3.50
C GLN A 153 12.23 1.29 2.18
N ALA A 154 13.35 0.64 1.85
CA ALA A 154 14.02 0.84 0.57
C ALA A 154 13.13 0.42 -0.62
N LEU A 155 12.30 -0.62 -0.46
CA LEU A 155 11.31 -0.99 -1.46
C LEU A 155 10.22 0.09 -1.62
N TYR A 156 9.69 0.64 -0.52
CA TYR A 156 8.67 1.71 -0.59
C TYR A 156 9.21 2.95 -1.29
N GLN A 157 10.47 3.28 -0.98
CA GLN A 157 11.23 4.33 -1.63
C GLN A 157 11.31 4.04 -3.13
N ARG A 158 11.87 2.88 -3.51
CA ARG A 158 12.02 2.48 -4.92
C ARG A 158 10.72 2.52 -5.73
N CYS A 159 9.59 2.10 -5.13
CA CYS A 159 8.29 2.19 -5.81
C CYS A 159 7.96 3.63 -6.21
N VAL A 160 8.30 4.59 -5.35
CA VAL A 160 8.17 6.01 -5.66
C VAL A 160 9.14 6.41 -6.79
N ASP A 161 10.41 5.94 -6.77
CA ASP A 161 11.42 6.21 -7.84
C ASP A 161 10.96 5.79 -9.21
N GLU A 162 10.27 4.67 -9.27
CA GLU A 162 9.85 4.07 -10.53
C GLU A 162 8.41 4.45 -10.90
N GLY A 163 7.76 5.33 -10.13
CA GLY A 163 6.38 5.76 -10.38
C GLY A 163 5.34 4.65 -10.16
N VAL A 164 5.67 3.65 -9.34
CA VAL A 164 4.82 2.50 -9.01
C VAL A 164 4.05 2.78 -7.72
N GLY A 165 2.73 2.85 -7.79
CA GLY A 165 1.89 3.04 -6.61
C GLY A 165 1.85 1.78 -5.72
N ILE A 166 1.54 1.95 -4.44
CA ILE A 166 1.38 0.86 -3.49
C ILE A 166 -0.07 0.77 -3.01
N SER A 167 -0.67 -0.41 -3.13
CA SER A 167 -1.91 -0.76 -2.44
C SER A 167 -1.62 -1.67 -1.25
N VAL A 168 -2.17 -1.36 -0.09
CA VAL A 168 -1.81 -2.06 1.16
C VAL A 168 -2.77 -3.19 1.44
N MET A 169 -2.23 -4.40 1.63
CA MET A 169 -2.93 -5.52 2.24
C MET A 169 -2.50 -5.74 3.69
N LYS A 170 -3.30 -6.48 4.46
CA LYS A 170 -2.99 -6.91 5.85
C LYS A 170 -2.67 -5.74 6.81
N ALA A 171 -3.30 -4.58 6.62
CA ALA A 171 -3.11 -3.41 7.49
C ALA A 171 -3.35 -3.71 9.00
N PHE A 172 -4.20 -4.69 9.31
CA PHE A 172 -4.52 -5.10 10.69
C PHE A 172 -3.73 -6.32 11.19
N ALA A 173 -2.77 -6.84 10.42
CA ALA A 173 -2.00 -8.06 10.73
C ALA A 173 -2.90 -9.25 11.16
N GLY A 174 -3.97 -9.54 10.40
CA GLY A 174 -4.92 -10.60 10.76
C GLY A 174 -5.70 -10.34 12.07
N GLY A 175 -5.87 -9.07 12.43
CA GLY A 175 -6.50 -8.63 13.67
C GLY A 175 -5.57 -8.64 14.89
N GLN A 176 -4.30 -9.06 14.74
CA GLN A 176 -3.33 -9.09 15.83
C GLN A 176 -3.08 -7.69 16.42
N LEU A 177 -3.02 -6.66 15.57
CA LEU A 177 -2.82 -5.27 16.00
C LEU A 177 -4.01 -4.70 16.79
N LEU A 178 -5.20 -5.30 16.66
CA LEU A 178 -6.43 -4.80 17.28
C LEU A 178 -6.69 -5.42 18.67
N ASP A 179 -5.76 -6.25 19.16
CA ASP A 179 -5.88 -6.99 20.40
C ASP A 179 -4.57 -6.90 21.19
N ALA A 180 -4.60 -6.29 22.38
CA ALA A 180 -3.42 -6.05 23.20
C ALA A 180 -2.72 -7.35 23.63
N THR A 181 -3.44 -8.45 23.74
CA THR A 181 -2.88 -9.76 24.15
C THR A 181 -2.16 -10.47 23.02
N ARG A 182 -2.55 -10.17 21.77
CA ARG A 182 -1.99 -10.79 20.56
C ARG A 182 -0.93 -9.91 19.92
N SER A 183 -1.07 -8.59 20.05
CA SER A 183 -0.16 -7.59 19.52
C SER A 183 1.26 -7.80 20.09
N PRO A 184 2.31 -7.84 19.25
CA PRO A 184 3.69 -7.89 19.74
C PRO A 184 4.09 -6.62 20.50
N PHE A 185 3.27 -5.57 20.39
CA PHE A 185 3.42 -4.29 21.06
C PHE A 185 2.75 -4.27 22.45
N HIS A 186 2.13 -5.38 22.87
CA HIS A 186 1.38 -5.48 24.14
C HIS A 186 0.27 -4.43 24.31
N GLN A 187 -0.18 -3.86 23.19
CA GLN A 187 -1.21 -2.84 23.13
C GLN A 187 -2.05 -3.02 21.86
N ALA A 188 -3.35 -2.78 21.98
CA ALA A 188 -4.26 -2.71 20.86
C ALA A 188 -4.18 -1.33 20.20
N LEU A 189 -3.96 -1.31 18.89
CA LEU A 189 -4.22 -0.16 18.05
C LEU A 189 -5.69 -0.13 17.65
N THR A 190 -6.20 1.07 17.39
CA THR A 190 -7.47 1.23 16.69
C THR A 190 -7.31 0.88 15.21
N ARG A 191 -8.44 0.61 14.54
CA ARG A 191 -8.45 0.44 13.07
C ARG A 191 -7.90 1.70 12.39
N TYR A 192 -8.28 2.88 12.87
CA TYR A 192 -7.87 4.15 12.29
C TYR A 192 -6.37 4.39 12.42
N GLN A 193 -5.76 4.03 13.54
CA GLN A 193 -4.31 4.06 13.72
C GLN A 193 -3.58 3.15 12.73
N CYS A 194 -4.09 1.94 12.50
CA CYS A 194 -3.50 1.03 11.52
C CYS A 194 -3.63 1.56 10.08
N LEU A 195 -4.78 2.15 9.74
CA LEU A 195 -5.01 2.75 8.42
C LEU A 195 -4.11 3.98 8.21
N GLN A 196 -4.04 4.86 9.20
CA GLN A 196 -3.21 6.07 9.13
C GLN A 196 -1.73 5.71 8.97
N TYR A 197 -1.22 4.75 9.75
CA TYR A 197 0.15 4.26 9.61
C TYR A 197 0.46 3.84 8.18
N ALA A 198 -0.42 3.05 7.57
CA ALA A 198 -0.23 2.56 6.20
C ALA A 198 -0.36 3.68 5.15
N LEU A 199 -1.27 4.64 5.31
CA LEU A 199 -1.43 5.79 4.40
C LEU A 199 -0.25 6.77 4.45
N ASP A 200 0.41 6.87 5.60
CA ASP A 200 1.57 7.74 5.75
C ASP A 200 2.83 7.14 5.11
N THR A 201 2.85 5.83 4.82
CA THR A 201 3.99 5.16 4.16
C THR A 201 4.20 5.67 2.72
N PRO A 202 5.45 5.92 2.28
CA PRO A 202 5.76 6.37 0.92
C PRO A 202 5.20 5.42 -0.15
N GLY A 203 4.75 6.00 -1.27
CA GLY A 203 4.17 5.26 -2.39
C GLY A 203 2.77 4.71 -2.16
N VAL A 204 2.24 4.70 -0.93
CA VAL A 204 0.89 4.20 -0.66
C VAL A 204 -0.18 5.13 -1.21
N VAL A 205 -1.04 4.58 -2.06
CA VAL A 205 -2.18 5.27 -2.69
C VAL A 205 -3.54 4.73 -2.23
N CYS A 206 -3.58 3.50 -1.70
CA CYS A 206 -4.82 2.86 -1.27
C CYS A 206 -4.55 1.78 -0.21
N ILE A 207 -5.54 1.49 0.63
CA ILE A 207 -5.53 0.35 1.55
C ILE A 207 -6.73 -0.52 1.25
N VAL A 208 -6.54 -1.84 1.26
CA VAL A 208 -7.59 -2.84 1.14
C VAL A 208 -7.83 -3.50 2.52
N PRO A 209 -8.60 -2.85 3.43
CA PRO A 209 -8.90 -3.42 4.74
C PRO A 209 -9.90 -4.58 4.61
N GLY A 210 -9.78 -5.56 5.52
CA GLY A 210 -10.73 -6.68 5.57
C GLY A 210 -12.11 -6.25 6.09
N VAL A 211 -13.17 -6.59 5.35
CA VAL A 211 -14.57 -6.32 5.69
C VAL A 211 -15.34 -7.63 5.68
N ARG A 212 -15.96 -8.02 6.80
CA ARG A 212 -16.78 -9.24 6.86
C ARG A 212 -18.27 -8.96 6.72
N ASN A 213 -18.70 -7.75 7.06
CA ASN A 213 -20.10 -7.34 7.07
C ASN A 213 -20.23 -5.82 7.01
N ARG A 214 -21.47 -5.34 6.89
CA ARG A 214 -21.78 -3.90 6.80
C ARG A 214 -21.31 -3.10 8.02
N LYS A 215 -21.28 -3.70 9.22
CA LYS A 215 -20.79 -3.03 10.43
C LYS A 215 -19.30 -2.74 10.31
N ASP A 216 -18.49 -3.73 9.91
CA ASP A 216 -17.06 -3.53 9.64
C ASP A 216 -16.84 -2.41 8.61
N LEU A 217 -17.65 -2.37 7.53
CA LEU A 217 -17.57 -1.32 6.51
C LEU A 217 -17.86 0.08 7.08
N HIS A 218 -18.97 0.24 7.81
CA HIS A 218 -19.31 1.53 8.42
C HIS A 218 -18.27 1.99 9.46
N GLU A 219 -17.73 1.06 10.26
CA GLU A 219 -16.63 1.36 11.18
C GLU A 219 -15.39 1.86 10.42
N LEU A 220 -15.04 1.27 9.28
CA LEU A 220 -13.88 1.71 8.52
C LEU A 220 -14.10 3.07 7.84
N LEU A 221 -15.31 3.35 7.33
CA LEU A 221 -15.65 4.63 6.72
C LEU A 221 -15.63 5.79 7.72
N GLY A 222 -15.84 5.52 9.01
CA GLY A 222 -15.65 6.49 10.08
C GLY A 222 -14.22 7.06 10.13
N PHE A 223 -13.24 6.42 9.47
CA PHE A 223 -11.89 6.94 9.31
C PHE A 223 -11.90 8.39 8.84
N PHE A 224 -12.74 8.76 7.87
CA PHE A 224 -12.77 10.11 7.29
C PHE A 224 -13.41 11.17 8.20
N GLU A 225 -14.15 10.74 9.22
CA GLU A 225 -14.93 11.61 10.11
C GLU A 225 -14.24 11.87 11.45
N VAL A 226 -13.36 10.96 11.88
CA VAL A 226 -12.64 11.08 13.16
C VAL A 226 -11.53 12.12 13.13
N SER A 227 -11.17 12.60 14.31
CA SER A 227 -10.08 13.56 14.50
C SER A 227 -8.69 12.95 14.25
N ASP A 228 -7.70 13.78 13.92
CA ASP A 228 -6.30 13.35 13.80
C ASP A 228 -5.79 12.62 15.05
N LYS A 229 -6.31 13.00 16.23
CA LYS A 229 -5.98 12.35 17.51
C LYS A 229 -6.43 10.89 17.57
N GLU A 230 -7.53 10.53 16.91
CA GLU A 230 -8.03 9.15 16.89
C GLU A 230 -7.29 8.27 15.87
N ARG A 231 -6.66 8.93 14.88
CA ARG A 231 -5.79 8.32 13.87
C ARG A 231 -4.32 8.26 14.33
N ASP A 232 -3.97 8.98 15.39
CA ASP A 232 -2.62 9.08 15.96
C ASP A 232 -2.06 7.73 16.40
N TYR A 233 -1.04 7.24 15.70
CA TYR A 233 -0.35 5.98 15.98
C TYR A 233 1.02 6.15 16.68
N SER A 234 1.30 7.32 17.28
CA SER A 234 2.58 7.60 17.98
C SER A 234 2.84 6.69 19.16
N VAL A 235 1.83 6.02 19.70
CA VAL A 235 2.02 5.03 20.77
C VAL A 235 2.97 3.89 20.37
N LEU A 236 3.20 3.71 19.07
CA LEU A 236 4.19 2.79 18.53
C LEU A 236 5.64 3.25 18.71
N SER A 237 5.90 4.51 19.09
CA SER A 237 7.26 5.04 19.19
C SER A 237 8.06 4.39 20.30
N ASP A 238 7.45 4.21 21.46
CA ASP A 238 8.06 3.57 22.63
C ASP A 238 8.34 2.08 22.37
N LEU A 239 7.77 1.56 21.28
CA LEU A 239 7.73 0.15 20.90
C LEU A 239 8.45 -0.08 19.57
N ALA A 240 9.01 0.99 18.97
CA ALA A 240 9.77 0.90 17.74
C ALA A 240 11.14 0.28 18.04
N PRO A 241 11.65 -0.63 17.20
CA PRO A 241 12.98 -1.21 17.38
C PRO A 241 14.05 -0.12 17.31
N GLU A 242 15.21 -0.31 17.96
CA GLU A 242 16.29 0.70 18.02
C GLU A 242 16.72 1.21 16.63
N ASN A 243 16.60 0.38 15.59
CA ASN A 243 16.91 0.75 14.20
C ASN A 243 15.83 1.61 13.50
N ALA A 244 14.63 1.71 14.08
CA ALA A 244 13.55 2.61 13.65
C ALA A 244 13.59 3.96 14.39
N ALA A 245 14.31 4.04 15.52
CA ALA A 245 14.58 5.29 16.21
C ALA A 245 15.33 6.27 15.29
N GLY A 246 14.91 7.54 15.30
CA GLY A 246 15.49 8.58 14.43
C GLY A 246 15.03 8.51 12.98
N ARG A 247 13.90 7.84 12.66
CA ARG A 247 13.29 7.86 11.33
C ARG A 247 11.95 8.60 11.34
N CYS A 248 11.77 9.53 10.41
CA CYS A 248 10.47 10.18 10.21
C CYS A 248 9.48 9.18 9.59
N VAL A 249 8.28 9.12 10.16
CA VAL A 249 7.15 8.31 9.62
C VAL A 249 5.95 9.19 9.26
N TYR A 250 6.17 10.51 9.13
CA TYR A 250 5.20 11.51 8.68
C TYR A 250 3.91 11.67 9.52
N CYS A 251 3.91 11.17 10.76
CA CYS A 251 2.79 11.22 11.72
C CYS A 251 2.30 12.61 12.16
N ASN A 252 3.02 13.68 11.79
CA ASN A 252 2.71 15.09 12.10
C ASN A 252 2.71 15.51 13.60
N HIS A 253 3.20 14.70 14.55
CA HIS A 253 3.34 15.11 15.97
C HIS A 253 4.18 16.36 16.21
N CYS A 254 5.10 16.63 15.29
CA CYS A 254 5.93 17.83 15.28
C CYS A 254 5.14 19.12 14.99
N ALA A 255 3.85 19.03 14.65
CA ALA A 255 2.97 20.16 14.43
C ALA A 255 2.32 20.68 15.75
N PRO A 256 1.94 21.98 15.80
CA PRO A 256 2.20 22.99 14.79
C PRO A 256 3.65 23.48 14.82
N CYS A 257 4.23 23.76 13.65
CA CYS A 257 5.49 24.50 13.56
C CYS A 257 5.24 25.99 13.83
N SER A 258 6.13 26.66 14.56
CA SER A 258 6.03 28.10 14.83
C SER A 258 6.10 28.97 13.57
N GLN A 259 6.66 28.43 12.48
CA GLN A 259 6.74 29.08 11.17
C GLN A 259 5.65 28.60 10.20
N GLY A 260 4.71 27.76 10.66
CA GLY A 260 3.65 27.21 9.80
C GLY A 260 4.11 26.11 8.83
N ILE A 261 5.34 25.59 8.98
CA ILE A 261 5.85 24.49 8.15
C ILE A 261 5.06 23.21 8.46
N HIS A 262 4.52 22.58 7.42
CA HIS A 262 3.97 21.23 7.49
C HIS A 262 5.11 20.20 7.48
N ILE A 263 5.80 20.05 8.62
CA ILE A 263 7.05 19.28 8.73
C ILE A 263 6.90 17.84 8.22
N GLY A 264 5.79 17.15 8.51
CA GLY A 264 5.56 15.80 7.98
C GLY A 264 5.46 15.77 6.45
N LEU A 265 4.73 16.70 5.83
CA LEU A 265 4.64 16.82 4.37
C LEU A 265 5.98 17.22 3.73
N VAL A 266 6.74 18.12 4.36
CA VAL A 266 8.08 18.51 3.88
C VAL A 266 9.02 17.31 3.86
N ASN A 267 9.06 16.53 4.95
CA ASN A 267 9.81 15.27 4.98
C ASN A 267 9.32 14.30 3.92
N LYS A 268 7.99 14.15 3.78
CA LYS A 268 7.39 13.26 2.79
C LYS A 268 7.84 13.63 1.37
N TYR A 269 7.67 14.89 0.95
CA TYR A 269 8.06 15.32 -0.39
C TYR A 269 9.57 15.27 -0.62
N TYR A 270 10.39 15.56 0.39
CA TYR A 270 11.83 15.37 0.29
C TYR A 270 12.18 13.91 0.04
N ASP A 271 11.67 13.02 0.89
CA ASP A 271 11.96 11.59 0.76
C ASP A 271 11.44 11.11 -0.60
N LEU A 272 10.19 11.42 -0.98
CA LEU A 272 9.64 11.06 -2.29
C LEU A 272 10.49 11.62 -3.46
N THR A 273 11.07 12.81 -3.32
CA THR A 273 11.97 13.38 -4.34
C THR A 273 13.31 12.66 -4.41
N LEU A 274 13.91 12.31 -3.27
CA LEU A 274 15.09 11.44 -3.25
C LEU A 274 14.81 10.09 -3.88
N ALA A 275 13.56 9.65 -3.75
CA ALA A 275 12.98 8.56 -4.50
C ALA A 275 12.47 8.95 -5.88
N GLY A 276 13.11 9.83 -6.66
CA GLY A 276 12.75 10.02 -8.07
C GLY A 276 11.32 10.46 -8.43
N ASP A 277 10.41 10.75 -7.49
CA ASP A 277 9.07 11.25 -7.79
C ASP A 277 9.18 12.68 -8.29
N VAL A 278 9.02 12.81 -9.61
CA VAL A 278 9.13 14.06 -10.34
C VAL A 278 8.04 15.07 -9.93
N LEU A 279 6.91 14.61 -9.40
CA LEU A 279 5.83 15.47 -8.92
C LEU A 279 6.07 15.93 -7.48
N ALA A 280 6.80 15.17 -6.67
CA ALA A 280 7.10 15.54 -5.28
C ALA A 280 7.85 16.87 -5.18
N GLN A 281 8.75 17.17 -6.14
CA GLN A 281 9.43 18.47 -6.22
C GLN A 281 8.45 19.62 -6.45
N ASP A 282 7.53 19.45 -7.38
CA ASP A 282 6.51 20.45 -7.70
C ASP A 282 5.51 20.63 -6.54
N HIS A 283 5.14 19.54 -5.87
CA HIS A 283 4.33 19.58 -4.66
C HIS A 283 5.03 20.33 -3.52
N TYR A 284 6.33 20.07 -3.30
CA TYR A 284 7.13 20.83 -2.34
C TYR A 284 7.22 22.32 -2.74
N ALA A 285 7.44 22.62 -4.02
CA ALA A 285 7.54 24.00 -4.51
C ALA A 285 6.26 24.82 -4.28
N LYS A 286 5.10 24.15 -4.27
CA LYS A 286 3.77 24.74 -4.04
C LYS A 286 3.40 24.90 -2.56
N LEU A 287 4.21 24.36 -1.63
CA LEU A 287 3.98 24.59 -0.20
C LEU A 287 4.12 26.08 0.15
N GLU A 288 3.19 26.58 0.96
CA GLU A 288 3.21 27.97 1.46
C GLU A 288 4.46 28.23 2.32
N ARG A 289 4.86 27.24 3.12
CA ARG A 289 6.03 27.26 4.00
C ARG A 289 6.91 26.06 3.72
N LYS A 290 8.21 26.31 3.55
CA LYS A 290 9.23 25.35 3.09
C LYS A 290 10.26 25.10 4.18
N ALA A 291 11.17 24.15 3.93
CA ALA A 291 12.20 23.79 4.90
C ALA A 291 13.13 24.97 5.23
N GLY A 292 13.41 25.85 4.25
CA GLY A 292 14.24 27.06 4.43
C GLY A 292 13.64 28.11 5.37
N ASP A 293 12.32 28.07 5.65
CA ASP A 293 11.69 28.93 6.66
C ASP A 293 12.03 28.49 8.10
N CYS A 294 12.75 27.39 8.30
CA CYS A 294 13.04 26.83 9.61
C CYS A 294 13.97 27.75 10.44
N VAL A 295 13.44 28.30 11.53
CA VAL A 295 14.22 29.11 12.50
C VAL A 295 14.99 28.29 13.54
N SER A 296 15.11 26.97 13.35
CA SER A 296 15.87 26.07 14.23
C SER A 296 15.46 26.10 15.71
N CYS A 297 14.17 26.35 16.00
CA CYS A 297 13.69 26.48 17.39
C CYS A 297 13.67 25.17 18.20
N GLY A 298 13.83 24.00 17.56
CA GLY A 298 13.87 22.70 18.23
C GLY A 298 12.54 22.17 18.76
N HIS A 299 11.43 22.92 18.64
CA HIS A 299 10.10 22.48 19.12
C HIS A 299 9.66 21.14 18.54
N CYS A 300 9.93 20.92 17.25
CA CYS A 300 9.63 19.67 16.56
C CYS A 300 10.45 18.48 17.06
N ASN A 301 11.71 18.70 17.46
CA ASN A 301 12.61 17.64 17.93
C ASN A 301 12.11 17.08 19.26
N SER A 302 11.73 17.95 20.20
CA SER A 302 11.22 17.54 21.51
C SER A 302 9.84 16.89 21.46
N ARG A 303 9.09 17.11 20.37
CA ARG A 303 7.77 16.49 20.15
C ARG A 303 7.82 15.23 19.31
N CYS A 304 8.93 14.92 18.66
CA CYS A 304 8.99 13.75 17.79
C CYS A 304 8.97 12.48 18.64
N PRO A 305 7.92 11.66 18.58
CA PRO A 305 7.83 10.48 19.43
C PRO A 305 8.89 9.45 19.04
N PHE A 306 9.31 9.42 17.76
CA PHE A 306 10.36 8.53 17.23
C PHE A 306 11.79 9.09 17.37
N GLY A 307 11.99 10.21 18.07
CA GLY A 307 13.33 10.76 18.34
C GLY A 307 14.07 11.32 17.12
N MET A 308 13.37 11.73 16.06
CA MET A 308 13.99 12.36 14.88
C MET A 308 14.43 13.80 15.17
N ASP A 309 15.67 14.15 14.80
CA ASP A 309 16.13 15.54 14.70
C ASP A 309 15.54 16.22 13.46
N GLN A 310 14.35 16.77 13.62
CA GLN A 310 13.62 17.47 12.57
C GLN A 310 14.32 18.77 12.16
N VAL A 311 15.01 19.48 13.06
CA VAL A 311 15.76 20.70 12.71
C VAL A 311 16.90 20.37 11.75
N ALA A 312 17.72 19.37 12.07
CA ALA A 312 18.80 18.92 11.18
C ALA A 312 18.24 18.51 9.81
N ARG A 313 17.12 17.78 9.81
CA ARG A 313 16.44 17.36 8.58
C ARG A 313 15.88 18.53 7.77
N MET A 314 15.32 19.57 8.41
CA MET A 314 14.88 20.77 7.67
C MET A 314 16.07 21.47 6.98
N HIS A 315 17.25 21.54 7.61
CA HIS A 315 18.46 22.10 6.97
C HIS A 315 18.93 21.28 5.79
N GLU A 316 18.90 19.95 5.91
CA GLU A 316 19.21 19.02 4.83
C GLU A 316 18.26 19.24 3.64
N ILE A 317 16.96 19.31 3.91
CA ILE A 317 15.92 19.51 2.89
C ILE A 317 16.03 20.89 2.22
N ALA A 318 16.26 21.95 2.99
CA ALA A 318 16.48 23.29 2.46
C ALA A 318 17.69 23.33 1.51
N SER A 319 18.79 22.72 1.95
CA SER A 319 20.02 22.59 1.15
C SER A 319 19.78 21.83 -0.15
N TYR A 320 19.00 20.73 -0.09
CA TYR A 320 18.69 19.92 -1.27
C TYR A 320 17.86 20.68 -2.30
N PHE A 321 16.80 21.36 -1.88
CA PHE A 321 15.91 22.10 -2.79
C PHE A 321 16.44 23.49 -3.16
N GLY A 322 17.61 23.90 -2.66
CA GLY A 322 18.22 25.20 -2.95
C GLY A 322 17.43 26.40 -2.41
N ALA A 323 16.77 26.22 -1.26
CA ALA A 323 15.96 27.23 -0.59
C ALA A 323 16.74 27.90 0.55
#